data_AF-B8QA26-F1
#
_entry.id   AF-B8QA26-F1
#
_cell.length_a   1.000
_cell.length_b   1.000
_cell.length_c   1.000
_cell.angle_alpha   90.00
_cell.angle_beta   90.00
_cell.angle_gamma   90.00
#
_symmetry.space_group_name_H-M   'P 1'
#
loop_
_entity.id
_entity.type
_entity.pdbx_description
1 polymer ?
#
loop_
_entity_poly.entity_id
_entity_poly.type
_entity_poly.pdbx_seq_one_letter_code
_entity_poly.pdbx_strand_id
1 'polypeptide(L)'
;KQMAIDADLNAGLINDQQAKTRRAEVAQEADFYGSMDGASKFVRGDAIAGILITAINIIGGIIVGVAQNNMSFGQAAETFTLLTVGDGLVSQLPALIISTAAGIIATRNTSDDNLGEQVGKQFKLHPKAIYISASFLLVFALIPGLPK
;
A
#
# COMPACT_ATOMS: atom_id res chain seq x y z
N LYS A 1 3.28 -18.52 26.31
CA LYS A 1 4.36 -17.58 26.72
C LYS A 1 4.08 -16.95 28.09
N GLN A 2 2.91 -16.35 28.36
CA GLN A 2 2.60 -15.78 29.69
C GLN A 2 2.61 -16.81 30.84
N MET A 3 2.03 -18.01 30.63
CA MET A 3 2.03 -19.09 31.65
C MET A 3 3.43 -19.57 32.06
N ALA A 4 4.43 -19.46 31.17
CA ALA A 4 5.82 -19.81 31.50
C ALA A 4 6.47 -18.76 32.41
N ILE A 5 6.12 -17.48 32.23
CA ILE A 5 6.56 -16.39 33.10
C ILE A 5 5.96 -16.56 34.50
N ASP A 6 4.70 -17.01 34.57
CA ASP A 6 4.04 -17.27 35.86
C ASP A 6 4.66 -18.47 36.58
N ALA A 7 5.06 -19.51 35.84
CA ALA A 7 5.80 -20.64 36.38
C ALA A 7 7.19 -20.24 36.89
N ASP A 8 7.93 -19.42 36.13
CA ASP A 8 9.25 -18.92 36.52
C ASP A 8 9.19 -18.01 37.76
N LEU A 9 8.14 -17.18 37.88
CA LEU A 9 7.89 -16.33 39.05
C LEU A 9 7.55 -17.17 40.28
N ASN A 10 6.66 -18.15 40.13
CA ASN A 10 6.28 -19.07 41.21
C ASN A 10 7.44 -19.98 41.65
N ALA A 11 8.36 -20.31 40.74
CA ALA A 11 9.58 -21.05 41.03
C ALA A 11 10.71 -20.19 41.65
N GLY A 12 10.49 -18.87 41.79
CA GLY A 12 11.48 -17.93 42.34
C GLY A 12 12.68 -17.66 41.42
N LEU A 13 12.61 -18.06 40.15
CA LEU A 13 13.69 -17.87 39.17
C LEU A 13 13.78 -16.42 38.67
N ILE A 14 12.66 -15.69 38.76
CA ILE A 14 12.56 -14.27 38.40
C ILE A 14 11.80 -13.51 39.48
N ASN A 15 12.04 -12.20 39.60
CA ASN A 15 11.31 -11.33 40.51
C ASN A 15 10.08 -10.66 39.86
N ASP A 16 9.20 -10.05 40.65
CA ASP A 16 7.98 -9.39 40.18
C ASP A 16 8.23 -8.32 39.10
N GLN A 17 9.32 -7.57 39.22
CA GLN A 17 9.66 -6.50 38.30
C GLN A 17 10.14 -7.05 36.94
N GLN A 18 10.88 -8.15 36.95
CA GLN A 18 11.28 -8.91 35.76
C GLN A 18 10.08 -9.58 35.10
N ALA A 19 9.19 -10.19 35.88
CA ALA A 19 7.96 -10.79 35.38
C ALA A 19 7.05 -9.76 34.70
N LYS A 20 6.90 -8.56 35.30
CA LYS A 20 6.16 -7.44 34.69
C LYS A 20 6.76 -7.00 33.36
N THR A 21 8.09 -6.86 33.29
CA THR A 21 8.81 -6.46 32.07
C THR A 21 8.63 -7.51 30.96
N ARG A 22 8.86 -8.80 31.27
CA ARG A 22 8.68 -9.89 30.31
C ARG A 22 7.23 -10.05 29.83
N ARG A 23 6.25 -9.83 30.70
CA ARG A 23 4.83 -9.83 30.30
C ARG A 23 4.53 -8.70 29.32
N ALA A 24 5.10 -7.51 29.53
CA ALA A 24 4.95 -6.38 28.61
C ALA A 24 5.59 -6.69 27.24
N GLU A 25 6.77 -7.29 27.20
CA GLU A 25 7.41 -7.72 25.95
C GLU A 25 6.56 -8.75 25.19
N VAL A 26 6.04 -9.76 25.87
CA VAL A 26 5.16 -10.78 25.26
C VAL A 26 3.85 -10.18 24.76
N ALA A 27 3.29 -9.20 25.49
CA ALA A 27 2.09 -8.49 25.04
C ALA A 27 2.38 -7.66 23.78
N GLN A 28 3.51 -6.93 23.75
CA GLN A 28 3.92 -6.17 22.57
C GLN A 28 4.21 -7.06 21.37
N GLU A 29 4.81 -8.23 21.58
CA GLU A 29 5.02 -9.24 20.55
C GLU A 29 3.67 -9.74 20.01
N ALA A 30 2.72 -10.07 20.89
CA ALA A 30 1.38 -10.51 20.51
C ALA A 30 0.60 -9.44 19.73
N ASP A 31 0.68 -8.17 20.13
CA ASP A 31 0.06 -7.05 19.42
C ASP A 31 0.70 -6.82 18.04
N PHE A 32 2.03 -6.96 17.93
CA PHE A 32 2.72 -6.88 16.65
C PHE A 32 2.30 -8.01 15.70
N TYR A 33 2.27 -9.26 16.17
CA TYR A 33 1.82 -10.37 15.33
C TYR A 33 0.32 -10.33 15.04
N GLY A 34 -0.51 -9.83 15.96
CA GLY A 34 -1.93 -9.62 15.74
C GLY A 34 -2.21 -8.56 14.67
N SER A 35 -1.52 -7.42 14.74
CA SER A 35 -1.60 -6.37 13.71
C SER A 35 -0.99 -6.82 12.37
N MET A 36 0.10 -7.60 12.38
CA MET A 36 0.68 -8.19 11.17
C MET A 36 -0.22 -9.23 10.50
N ASP A 37 -0.90 -10.10 11.26
CA ASP A 37 -1.83 -11.10 10.69
C ASP A 37 -3.01 -10.40 10.00
N GLY A 38 -3.55 -9.35 10.63
CA GLY A 38 -4.57 -8.50 10.04
C GLY A 38 -4.09 -7.88 8.72
N ALA A 39 -2.99 -7.11 8.76
CA ALA A 39 -2.43 -6.48 7.57
C ALA A 39 -2.11 -7.47 6.45
N SER A 40 -1.55 -8.64 6.79
CA SER A 40 -1.19 -9.69 5.82
C SER A 40 -2.41 -10.29 5.12
N LYS A 41 -3.54 -10.43 5.83
CA LYS A 41 -4.81 -10.87 5.24
C LYS A 41 -5.39 -9.83 4.28
N PHE A 42 -5.31 -8.54 4.60
CA PHE A 42 -5.71 -7.46 3.69
C PHE A 42 -4.86 -7.43 2.42
N VAL A 43 -3.53 -7.51 2.55
CA VAL A 43 -2.61 -7.54 1.41
C VAL A 43 -2.87 -8.78 0.54
N ARG A 44 -3.08 -9.94 1.16
CA ARG A 44 -3.40 -11.17 0.42
C ARG A 44 -4.74 -11.08 -0.30
N GLY A 45 -5.75 -10.47 0.31
CA GLY A 45 -7.06 -10.24 -0.31
C GLY A 45 -6.99 -9.30 -1.50
N ASP A 46 -6.25 -8.19 -1.36
CA ASP A 46 -6.01 -7.22 -2.43
C ASP A 46 -5.28 -7.85 -3.62
N ALA A 47 -4.24 -8.66 -3.36
CA ALA A 47 -3.51 -9.37 -4.41
C ALA A 47 -4.40 -10.37 -5.18
N ILE A 48 -5.26 -11.11 -4.47
CA ILE A 48 -6.19 -12.06 -5.11
C ILE A 48 -7.22 -11.31 -5.96
N ALA A 49 -7.77 -10.20 -5.46
CA ALA A 49 -8.70 -9.37 -6.21
C ALA A 49 -8.06 -8.80 -7.48
N GLY A 50 -6.83 -8.28 -7.40
CA GLY A 50 -6.09 -7.75 -8.55
C GLY A 50 -5.83 -8.80 -9.64
N ILE A 51 -5.46 -10.03 -9.25
CA ILE A 51 -5.27 -11.14 -10.19
C ILE A 51 -6.60 -11.51 -10.89
N LEU A 52 -7.69 -11.57 -10.14
CA LEU A 52 -9.02 -11.87 -10.70
C LEU A 52 -9.47 -10.79 -11.69
N ILE A 53 -9.35 -9.51 -11.33
CA ILE A 53 -9.69 -8.38 -12.20
C ILE A 53 -8.87 -8.44 -13.49
N THR A 54 -7.56 -8.70 -13.37
CA THR A 54 -6.66 -8.82 -14.51
C THR A 54 -7.11 -9.94 -15.46
N ALA A 55 -7.40 -11.13 -14.91
CA ALA A 55 -7.87 -12.26 -15.71
C ALA A 55 -9.20 -11.97 -16.41
N ILE A 56 -10.15 -11.34 -15.71
CA ILE A 56 -11.46 -10.97 -16.25
C ILE A 56 -11.31 -9.94 -17.38
N ASN A 57 -10.50 -8.90 -17.19
CA ASN A 57 -10.29 -7.85 -18.19
C ASN A 57 -9.63 -8.41 -19.47
N ILE A 58 -8.63 -9.29 -19.33
CA ILE A 58 -7.96 -9.91 -20.48
C ILE A 58 -8.91 -10.86 -21.21
N ILE A 59 -9.53 -11.81 -20.50
CA ILE A 59 -10.40 -12.82 -21.13
C ILE A 59 -11.66 -12.16 -21.71
N GLY A 60 -12.34 -11.32 -20.93
CA GLY A 60 -13.52 -10.59 -21.37
C GLY A 60 -13.22 -9.65 -22.53
N GLY A 61 -12.09 -8.93 -22.45
CA GLY A 61 -11.59 -8.07 -23.51
C GLY A 61 -11.34 -8.82 -24.81
N ILE A 62 -10.68 -9.98 -24.76
CA ILE A 62 -10.45 -10.83 -25.94
C ILE A 62 -11.77 -11.31 -26.53
N ILE A 63 -12.70 -11.81 -25.71
CA ILE A 63 -14.00 -12.29 -26.18
C ILE A 63 -14.76 -11.17 -26.88
N VAL A 64 -14.85 -9.98 -26.28
CA VAL A 64 -15.53 -8.82 -26.88
C VAL A 64 -14.79 -8.32 -28.11
N GLY A 65 -13.46 -8.29 -28.08
CA GLY A 65 -12.60 -7.88 -29.20
C GLY A 65 -12.82 -8.74 -30.44
N VAL A 66 -12.86 -10.05 -30.28
CA VAL A 66 -13.07 -10.99 -31.38
C VAL A 66 -14.54 -11.05 -31.80
N ALA A 67 -15.48 -11.11 -30.85
CA ALA A 67 -16.90 -11.33 -31.14
C ALA A 67 -17.64 -10.07 -31.61
N GLN A 68 -17.25 -8.88 -31.15
CA GLN A 68 -17.95 -7.62 -31.43
C GLN A 68 -17.12 -6.63 -32.26
N ASN A 69 -15.80 -6.60 -32.06
CA ASN A 69 -14.92 -5.64 -32.76
C ASN A 69 -14.22 -6.23 -34.00
N ASN A 70 -14.55 -7.46 -34.42
CA ASN A 70 -13.92 -8.16 -35.55
C ASN A 70 -12.38 -8.18 -35.51
N MET A 71 -11.79 -8.11 -34.31
CA MET A 71 -10.33 -8.18 -34.15
C MET A 71 -9.88 -9.63 -34.29
N SER A 72 -8.69 -9.84 -34.86
CA SER A 72 -8.06 -11.16 -34.76
C SER A 72 -7.74 -11.49 -33.31
N PHE A 73 -7.74 -12.78 -32.95
CA PHE A 73 -7.43 -13.22 -31.59
C PHE A 73 -6.09 -12.65 -31.07
N GLY A 74 -5.06 -12.62 -31.92
CA GLY A 74 -3.75 -12.07 -31.58
C GLY A 74 -3.79 -10.57 -31.29
N GLN A 75 -4.48 -9.78 -32.13
CA GLN A 75 -4.63 -8.33 -31.92
C GLN A 75 -5.46 -8.02 -30.67
N ALA A 76 -6.53 -8.78 -30.43
CA ALA A 76 -7.35 -8.62 -29.23
C ALA A 76 -6.53 -8.95 -27.97
N ALA A 77 -5.76 -10.04 -27.99
CA ALA A 77 -4.90 -10.42 -26.86
C ALA A 77 -3.85 -9.35 -26.54
N GLU A 78 -3.17 -8.81 -27.55
CA GLU A 78 -2.18 -7.73 -27.35
C GLU A 78 -2.84 -6.47 -26.79
N THR A 79 -3.92 -6.01 -27.41
CA THR A 79 -4.60 -4.76 -27.04
C THR A 79 -5.16 -4.82 -25.62
N PHE A 80 -5.94 -5.85 -25.30
CA PHE A 80 -6.59 -5.94 -23.99
C PHE A 80 -5.62 -6.31 -22.87
N THR A 81 -4.53 -7.01 -23.16
CA THR A 81 -3.44 -7.20 -22.19
C THR A 81 -2.76 -5.87 -21.86
N LEU A 82 -2.44 -5.07 -22.88
CA LEU A 82 -1.77 -3.78 -22.69
C LEU A 82 -2.67 -2.78 -21.95
N LEU A 83 -3.96 -2.73 -22.30
CA LEU A 83 -4.95 -1.91 -21.60
C LEU A 83 -5.11 -2.34 -20.13
N THR A 84 -5.13 -3.64 -19.85
CA THR A 84 -5.28 -4.15 -18.47
C THR A 84 -4.07 -3.80 -17.61
N VAL A 85 -2.84 -3.91 -18.14
CA VAL A 85 -1.64 -3.47 -17.43
C VAL A 85 -1.67 -1.96 -17.19
N GLY A 86 -2.09 -1.19 -18.20
CA GLY A 86 -2.26 0.25 -18.07
C GLY A 86 -3.26 0.64 -16.97
N ASP A 87 -4.41 -0.01 -16.92
CA ASP A 87 -5.44 0.19 -15.89
C ASP A 87 -4.91 -0.11 -14.48
N GLY A 88 -4.15 -1.21 -14.32
CA GLY A 88 -3.48 -1.54 -13.07
C GLY A 88 -2.50 -0.45 -12.60
N LEU A 89 -1.71 0.12 -13.51
CA LEU A 89 -0.76 1.19 -13.18
C LEU A 89 -1.46 2.52 -12.89
N VAL A 90 -2.50 2.87 -13.66
CA VAL A 90 -3.24 4.13 -13.50
C VAL A 90 -4.06 4.14 -12.21
N SER A 91 -4.71 3.02 -11.86
CA SER A 91 -5.54 2.89 -10.65
C SER A 91 -4.73 2.96 -9.35
N GLN A 92 -3.45 2.61 -9.38
CA GLN A 92 -2.57 2.65 -8.20
C GLN A 92 -2.18 4.07 -7.77
N LEU A 93 -2.07 5.01 -8.70
CA LEU A 93 -1.67 6.39 -8.38
C LEU A 93 -2.68 7.08 -7.44
N PRO A 94 -4.00 7.13 -7.75
CA PRO A 94 -4.99 7.68 -6.83
C PRO A 94 -5.06 6.92 -5.51
N ALA A 95 -4.98 5.58 -5.55
CA ALA A 95 -5.04 4.75 -4.36
C ALA A 95 -3.91 5.09 -3.37
N LEU A 96 -2.68 5.28 -3.89
CA LEU A 96 -1.54 5.70 -3.08
C LEU A 96 -1.73 7.09 -2.47
N ILE A 97 -2.24 8.05 -3.25
CA ILE A 97 -2.50 9.42 -2.77
C ILE A 97 -3.55 9.40 -1.65
N ILE A 98 -4.67 8.68 -1.85
CA ILE A 98 -5.74 8.57 -0.86
C ILE A 98 -5.25 7.86 0.40
N SER A 99 -4.50 6.76 0.26
CA SER A 99 -3.91 6.01 1.38
C SER A 99 -2.95 6.88 2.20
N THR A 100 -2.08 7.64 1.52
CA THR A 100 -1.14 8.55 2.17
C THR A 100 -1.88 9.68 2.89
N ALA A 101 -2.88 10.29 2.24
CA ALA A 101 -3.69 11.34 2.86
C ALA A 101 -4.46 10.83 4.09
N ALA A 102 -5.06 9.65 4.00
CA ALA A 102 -5.75 9.00 5.11
C ALA A 102 -4.79 8.67 6.26
N GLY A 103 -3.57 8.20 5.96
CA GLY A 103 -2.52 7.95 6.94
C GLY A 103 -2.11 9.23 7.69
N ILE A 104 -1.88 10.33 6.96
CA ILE A 104 -1.56 11.63 7.57
C ILE A 104 -2.72 12.09 8.48
N ILE A 105 -3.97 11.98 8.03
CA ILE A 105 -5.16 12.35 8.82
C ILE A 105 -5.30 11.48 10.07
N ALA A 106 -5.08 10.17 9.97
CA ALA A 106 -5.20 9.23 11.09
C ALA A 106 -4.15 9.47 12.19
N THR A 107 -2.93 9.89 11.81
CA THR A 107 -1.86 10.22 12.76
C THR A 107 -2.02 11.58 13.46
N ARG A 108 -3.02 12.38 13.07
CA ARG A 108 -3.25 13.75 13.55
C ARG A 108 -3.74 13.86 15.01
N ASN A 109 -4.11 12.76 15.69
CA ASN A 109 -4.72 12.79 17.03
C ASN A 109 -3.85 13.39 18.17
N THR A 110 -2.69 13.98 17.87
CA THR A 110 -1.69 14.38 18.88
C THR A 110 -0.99 15.73 18.62
N SER A 111 -1.38 16.53 17.62
CA SER A 111 -0.67 17.78 17.29
C SER A 111 -1.60 18.96 17.01
N ASP A 112 -1.36 20.09 17.69
CA ASP A 112 -2.11 21.36 17.57
C ASP A 112 -1.83 22.14 16.26
N ASP A 113 -0.83 21.73 15.48
CA ASP A 113 -0.44 22.42 14.23
C ASP A 113 -1.44 22.14 13.08
N ASN A 114 -1.72 23.16 12.27
CA ASN A 114 -2.57 23.04 11.09
C ASN A 114 -1.92 22.14 10.01
N LEU A 115 -2.70 21.25 9.41
CA LEU A 115 -2.26 20.30 8.38
C LEU A 115 -1.49 20.97 7.24
N GLY A 116 -1.99 22.10 6.74
CA GLY A 116 -1.35 22.85 5.65
C GLY A 116 0.04 23.37 6.02
N GLU A 117 0.28 23.70 7.29
CA GLU A 117 1.57 24.20 7.77
C GLU A 117 2.60 23.07 7.88
N GLN A 118 2.20 21.89 8.35
CA GLN A 118 3.06 20.72 8.41
C GLN A 118 3.42 20.18 7.01
N VAL A 119 2.44 20.07 6.13
CA VAL A 119 2.65 19.67 4.74
C VAL A 119 3.60 20.65 4.04
N GLY A 120 3.40 21.96 4.26
CA GLY A 120 4.31 23.01 3.76
C GLY A 120 5.74 22.88 4.32
N LYS A 121 5.90 22.55 5.61
CA LYS A 121 7.22 22.28 6.22
C LYS A 121 7.89 21.05 5.58
N GLN A 122 7.14 19.98 5.30
CA GLN A 122 7.67 18.75 4.69
C GLN A 122 8.18 18.98 3.26
N PHE A 123 7.43 19.73 2.43
CA PHE A 123 7.90 20.12 1.10
C PHE A 123 9.19 20.95 1.16
N LYS A 124 9.32 21.84 2.15
CA LYS A 124 10.54 22.64 2.37
C LYS A 124 11.72 21.83 2.92
N LEU A 125 11.47 20.74 3.65
CA LEU A 125 12.51 19.87 4.20
C LEU A 125 13.24 19.05 3.12
N HIS A 126 12.54 18.72 2.03
CA HIS A 126 13.08 17.87 0.94
C HIS A 126 13.07 18.57 -0.43
N PRO A 127 13.74 19.72 -0.59
CA PRO A 127 13.71 20.50 -1.83
C PRO A 127 14.31 19.73 -3.03
N LYS A 128 15.29 18.84 -2.79
CA LYS A 128 15.87 18.00 -3.84
C LYS A 128 14.85 17.08 -4.51
N ALA A 129 13.93 16.51 -3.74
CA ALA A 129 12.89 15.64 -4.29
C ALA A 129 11.95 16.42 -5.23
N ILE A 130 11.59 17.65 -4.86
CA ILE A 130 10.76 18.54 -5.68
C ILE A 130 11.46 18.87 -7.00
N TYR A 131 12.74 19.25 -6.96
CA TYR A 131 13.49 19.58 -8.18
C TYR A 131 13.64 18.40 -9.14
N ILE A 132 13.90 17.20 -8.61
CA ILE A 132 14.00 15.98 -9.43
C ILE A 132 12.65 15.66 -10.08
N SER A 133 11.57 15.69 -9.31
CA SER A 133 10.21 15.46 -9.83
C SER A 133 9.81 16.51 -10.87
N ALA A 134 10.06 17.78 -10.61
CA ALA A 134 9.77 18.87 -11.55
C ALA A 134 10.56 18.70 -12.85
N SER A 135 11.83 18.32 -12.77
CA SER A 135 12.68 18.08 -13.95
C SER A 135 12.17 16.88 -14.76
N PHE A 136 11.78 15.79 -14.10
CA PHE A 136 11.17 14.63 -14.74
C PHE A 136 9.87 15.01 -15.46
N LEU A 137 8.97 15.73 -14.79
CA LEU A 137 7.71 16.19 -15.38
C LEU A 137 7.94 17.11 -16.59
N LEU A 138 8.96 17.97 -16.54
CA LEU A 138 9.32 18.85 -17.65
C LEU A 138 9.83 18.05 -18.86
N VAL A 139 10.68 17.03 -18.62
CA VAL A 139 11.13 16.11 -19.68
C VAL A 139 9.95 15.35 -20.29
N PHE A 140 9.03 14.84 -19.46
CA PHE A 140 7.83 14.15 -19.94
C PHE A 140 6.90 15.08 -20.74
N ALA A 141 6.73 16.33 -20.31
CA ALA A 141 5.93 17.32 -21.04
C ALA A 141 6.51 17.68 -22.42
N LEU A 142 7.82 17.51 -22.63
CA LEU A 142 8.48 17.72 -23.91
C LEU A 142 8.36 16.53 -24.87
N ILE A 143 7.92 15.35 -24.41
CA ILE A 143 7.74 14.17 -25.25
C ILE A 143 6.37 14.26 -25.96
N PRO A 144 6.33 14.37 -27.30
CA PRO A 144 5.07 14.43 -28.04
C PRO A 144 4.38 13.06 -28.03
N GLY A 145 3.18 12.99 -27.44
CA GLY A 145 2.39 11.75 -27.35
C GLY A 145 1.69 11.53 -26.00
N LEU A 146 2.07 12.29 -24.96
CA LEU A 146 1.32 12.33 -23.69
C LEU A 146 0.13 13.31 -23.79
N PRO A 147 -1.02 13.03 -23.15
CA PRO A 147 -2.10 13.99 -23.05
C PRO A 147 -1.59 15.25 -22.35
N LYS A 148 -1.84 16.41 -22.97
CA LYS A 148 -1.49 17.73 -22.41
C LYS A 148 -2.36 18.09 -21.22
#